data_AF-A0AAN6RTK8-F1
#
_entry.id   AF-A0AAN6RTK8-F1
#
_cell.length_a   1.000
_cell.length_b   1.000
_cell.length_c   1.000
_cell.angle_alpha   90.00
_cell.angle_beta   90.00
_cell.angle_gamma   90.00
#
_symmetry.space_group_name_H-M   'P 1'
#
loop_
_entity.id
_entity.type
_entity.pdbx_description
1 polymer ?
#
loop_
_entity_poly.entity_id
_entity_poly.type
_entity_poly.pdbx_seq_one_letter_code
_entity_poly.pdbx_strand_id
1 'polypeptide(L)'
;MDHLNPAAAKLRHGAEQLAGAWHNSIIHQPPSGTDLRPDDSQPGHAPTTTPRRSSTAPPASMVVQQHVLNWLYSVLTSEYHDVNRTYNDVAQALSQYPSLSPKTDVHTFPDGSSALLLHLSGTIPVLFRGATYRFPLSIWVPHAYPREPPLAYVTPTDSMVVRPGQHVDPQGQVYHPYLVGWSTFWDKSTILDFLAILQGVFAKEPPVVARQPGAPLPNHTPTPPPVPPPPPGLAQRPPSAARPPAPEDTRPPPPPPKPGAPTQQQPSPAPVQQAGPPVPPPPPKVGGPPN
;
A
#
# COMPACT_ATOMS: atom_id res chain seq x y z
N MET A 1 -10.80 20.84 30.30
CA MET A 1 -11.98 21.73 30.35
C MET A 1 -12.24 22.20 28.94
N ASP A 2 -13.08 21.44 28.25
CA ASP A 2 -12.98 21.28 26.81
C ASP A 2 -14.13 22.03 26.15
N HIS A 3 -13.82 23.20 25.57
CA HIS A 3 -14.79 24.03 24.88
C HIS A 3 -15.22 23.37 23.55
N LEU A 4 -16.21 22.49 23.62
CA LEU A 4 -16.91 22.00 22.42
C LEU A 4 -17.51 23.20 21.67
N ASN A 5 -17.23 23.26 20.37
CA ASN A 5 -17.76 24.30 19.49
C ASN A 5 -19.31 24.21 19.40
N PRO A 6 -20.07 25.23 19.85
CA PRO A 6 -21.53 25.17 19.88
C PRO A 6 -22.18 25.10 18.49
N ALA A 7 -21.48 25.46 17.42
CA ALA A 7 -21.99 25.32 16.04
C ALA A 7 -22.25 23.85 15.66
N ALA A 8 -21.33 22.95 16.04
CA ALA A 8 -21.43 21.52 15.71
C ALA A 8 -22.63 20.83 16.41
N ALA A 9 -22.98 21.26 17.62
CA ALA A 9 -24.14 20.76 18.35
C ALA A 9 -25.48 21.23 17.73
N LYS A 10 -25.49 22.44 17.15
CA LYS A 10 -26.69 23.07 16.57
C LYS A 10 -27.05 22.49 15.20
N LEU A 11 -26.04 22.14 14.39
CA LEU A 11 -26.24 21.47 13.09
C LEU A 11 -26.84 20.06 13.24
N ARG A 12 -26.42 19.29 14.26
CA ARG A 12 -26.98 17.95 14.55
C ARG A 12 -28.51 17.96 14.74
N HIS A 13 -29.02 18.87 15.58
CA HIS A 13 -30.45 18.95 15.89
C HIS A 13 -31.33 19.42 14.71
N GLY A 14 -30.76 20.07 13.69
CA GLY A 14 -31.48 20.47 12.48
C GLY A 14 -31.76 19.28 11.55
N ALA A 15 -30.81 18.34 11.43
CA ALA A 15 -30.92 17.19 10.54
C ALA A 15 -32.03 16.21 10.93
N GLU A 16 -32.22 15.97 12.23
CA GLU A 16 -33.19 15.00 12.74
C GLU A 16 -34.65 15.42 12.50
N GLN A 17 -34.96 16.72 12.58
CA GLN A 17 -36.33 17.21 12.33
C GLN A 17 -36.73 17.14 10.84
N LEU A 18 -35.80 17.38 9.92
CA LEU A 18 -36.09 17.30 8.48
C LEU A 18 -36.28 15.85 8.01
N ALA A 19 -35.61 14.88 8.63
CA ALA A 19 -35.76 13.45 8.32
C ALA A 19 -37.18 12.93 8.59
N GLY A 20 -37.87 13.45 9.61
CA GLY A 20 -39.24 13.04 9.95
C GLY A 20 -40.30 13.49 8.93
N ALA A 21 -40.11 14.63 8.27
CA ALA A 21 -41.12 15.24 7.39
C ALA A 21 -41.36 14.45 6.08
N TRP A 22 -40.33 13.80 5.55
CA TRP A 22 -40.40 13.14 4.23
C TRP A 22 -40.92 11.70 4.27
N HIS A 23 -40.86 11.03 5.43
CA HIS A 23 -41.21 9.61 5.55
C HIS A 23 -42.70 9.32 5.24
N ASN A 24 -43.58 10.32 5.44
CA ASN A 24 -45.02 10.16 5.30
C ASN A 24 -45.55 10.33 3.86
N SER A 25 -44.70 10.74 2.90
CA SER A 25 -45.15 11.13 1.54
C SER A 25 -44.92 10.06 0.45
N ILE A 26 -44.33 8.90 0.80
CA ILE A 26 -43.93 7.85 -0.17
C ILE A 26 -44.81 6.59 -0.07
N ILE A 27 -45.62 6.46 0.99
CA ILE A 27 -46.33 5.21 1.35
C ILE A 27 -47.74 5.09 0.71
N HIS A 28 -48.20 6.05 -0.08
CA HIS A 28 -49.56 6.03 -0.67
C HIS A 28 -49.58 6.19 -2.20
N GLN A 29 -49.50 5.06 -2.90
CA GLN A 29 -50.10 4.87 -4.23
C GLN A 29 -50.80 3.50 -4.28
N PRO A 30 -52.10 3.41 -4.63
CA PRO A 30 -52.79 2.13 -4.77
C PRO A 30 -52.64 1.55 -6.20
N PRO A 31 -52.29 0.26 -6.35
CA PRO A 31 -52.36 -0.41 -7.64
C PRO A 31 -53.84 -0.68 -8.04
N SER A 32 -54.12 -0.70 -9.33
CA SER A 32 -55.47 -0.92 -9.88
C SER A 32 -55.49 -2.07 -10.90
N GLY A 33 -56.58 -2.85 -10.90
CA GLY A 33 -56.86 -3.92 -11.85
C GLY A 33 -56.21 -5.27 -11.52
N THR A 34 -56.84 -6.44 -11.59
CA THR A 34 -58.25 -6.90 -11.63
C THR A 34 -58.15 -8.41 -11.86
N ASP A 35 -58.77 -9.16 -10.96
CA ASP A 35 -59.19 -10.58 -11.00
C ASP A 35 -59.17 -11.38 -12.32
N LEU A 36 -58.86 -12.70 -12.22
CA LEU A 36 -59.76 -13.80 -12.67
C LEU A 36 -59.23 -15.21 -12.28
N ARG A 37 -60.12 -16.05 -11.73
CA ARG A 37 -60.08 -17.54 -11.61
C ARG A 37 -61.24 -18.13 -12.47
N PRO A 38 -61.52 -19.46 -12.59
CA PRO A 38 -61.00 -20.67 -11.92
C PRO A 38 -60.51 -21.76 -12.95
N ASP A 39 -60.21 -23.04 -12.72
CA ASP A 39 -59.68 -23.90 -11.62
C ASP A 39 -59.32 -25.31 -12.19
N ASP A 40 -58.95 -26.26 -11.30
CA ASP A 40 -59.21 -27.72 -11.36
C ASP A 40 -58.06 -28.72 -11.70
N SER A 41 -58.23 -29.93 -11.13
CA SER A 41 -57.63 -31.24 -11.45
C SER A 41 -56.12 -31.50 -11.27
N GLN A 42 -55.82 -32.21 -10.16
CA GLN A 42 -54.71 -33.18 -10.04
C GLN A 42 -55.24 -34.58 -10.42
N PRO A 43 -54.45 -35.55 -10.94
CA PRO A 43 -53.44 -36.25 -10.10
C PRO A 43 -52.21 -36.84 -10.82
N GLY A 44 -51.23 -37.37 -10.06
CA GLY A 44 -50.47 -38.57 -10.49
C GLY A 44 -48.93 -38.57 -10.49
N HIS A 45 -48.37 -39.59 -9.84
CA HIS A 45 -47.13 -40.34 -10.13
C HIS A 45 -45.69 -39.78 -9.94
N ALA A 46 -44.97 -40.51 -9.06
CA ALA A 46 -43.57 -40.96 -9.13
C ALA A 46 -42.40 -39.98 -8.84
N PRO A 47 -41.39 -40.40 -8.05
CA PRO A 47 -40.17 -39.62 -7.79
C PRO A 47 -39.10 -39.85 -8.87
N THR A 48 -38.46 -38.78 -9.35
CA THR A 48 -37.29 -38.85 -10.24
C THR A 48 -36.09 -38.15 -9.59
N THR A 49 -35.03 -38.91 -9.34
CA THR A 49 -33.74 -38.41 -8.82
C THR A 49 -33.02 -37.57 -9.88
N THR A 50 -32.77 -36.30 -9.57
CA THR A 50 -31.97 -35.37 -10.40
C THR A 50 -30.73 -34.92 -9.62
N PRO A 51 -29.52 -34.92 -10.20
CA PRO A 51 -28.29 -34.65 -9.46
C PRO A 51 -28.17 -33.19 -8.99
N ARG A 52 -27.57 -33.02 -7.80
CA ARG A 52 -27.33 -31.72 -7.14
C ARG A 52 -26.42 -30.83 -8.01
N ARG A 53 -27.03 -29.93 -8.78
CA ARG A 53 -26.30 -28.90 -9.55
C ARG A 53 -25.50 -28.02 -8.59
N SER A 54 -24.18 -27.95 -8.78
CA SER A 54 -23.30 -27.10 -7.98
C SER A 54 -23.65 -25.63 -8.22
N SER A 55 -24.40 -25.03 -7.30
CA SER A 55 -24.72 -23.60 -7.35
C SER A 55 -23.46 -22.80 -7.04
N THR A 56 -22.72 -22.44 -8.10
CA THR A 56 -21.77 -21.34 -8.04
C THR A 56 -22.59 -20.07 -7.89
N ALA A 57 -22.72 -19.58 -6.65
CA ALA A 57 -23.34 -18.29 -6.41
C ALA A 57 -22.59 -17.23 -7.23
N PRO A 58 -23.29 -16.28 -7.88
CA PRO A 58 -22.62 -15.14 -8.48
C PRO A 58 -21.82 -14.41 -7.38
N PRO A 59 -20.66 -13.81 -7.70
CA PRO A 59 -19.96 -12.97 -6.73
C PRO A 59 -20.92 -11.88 -6.25
N ALA A 60 -21.06 -11.74 -4.93
CA ALA A 60 -22.02 -10.81 -4.37
C ALA A 60 -21.69 -9.38 -4.82
N SER A 61 -22.53 -8.83 -5.69
CA SER A 61 -22.53 -7.42 -6.03
C SER A 61 -22.89 -6.63 -4.77
N MET A 62 -21.89 -6.23 -4.00
CA MET A 62 -22.08 -5.56 -2.71
C MET A 62 -22.63 -4.15 -2.94
N VAL A 63 -23.96 -4.07 -2.96
CA VAL A 63 -24.69 -2.80 -3.00
C VAL A 63 -24.28 -1.96 -1.79
N VAL A 64 -23.87 -0.72 -2.04
CA VAL A 64 -23.50 0.23 -0.99
C VAL A 64 -24.71 0.43 -0.06
N GLN A 65 -24.49 0.29 1.25
CA GLN A 65 -25.59 0.30 2.21
C GLN A 65 -26.35 1.64 2.18
N GLN A 66 -27.68 1.60 2.07
CA GLN A 66 -28.49 2.80 1.81
C GLN A 66 -28.28 3.92 2.84
N HIS A 67 -28.04 3.60 4.12
CA HIS A 67 -27.77 4.61 5.13
C HIS A 67 -26.44 5.36 4.88
N VAL A 68 -25.43 4.72 4.27
CA VAL A 68 -24.17 5.36 3.86
C VAL A 68 -24.41 6.30 2.68
N LEU A 69 -25.25 5.91 1.72
CA LEU A 69 -25.64 6.78 0.60
C LEU A 69 -26.43 8.01 1.08
N ASN A 70 -27.40 7.82 1.99
CA ASN A 70 -28.17 8.91 2.59
C ASN A 70 -27.27 9.87 3.38
N TRP A 71 -26.34 9.34 4.18
CA TRP A 71 -25.33 10.13 4.91
C TRP A 71 -24.41 10.90 3.95
N LEU A 72 -23.94 10.25 2.87
CA LEU A 72 -23.06 10.87 1.87
C LEU A 72 -23.74 12.06 1.20
N TYR A 73 -24.99 11.90 0.77
CA TYR A 73 -25.76 12.99 0.18
C TYR A 73 -25.96 14.16 1.16
N SER A 74 -26.23 13.86 2.44
CA SER A 74 -26.37 14.86 3.50
C SER A 74 -25.08 15.66 3.75
N VAL A 75 -23.92 15.00 3.77
CA VAL A 75 -22.60 15.65 3.89
C VAL A 75 -22.32 16.54 2.68
N LEU A 76 -22.52 16.02 1.47
CA LEU A 76 -22.23 16.76 0.23
C LEU A 76 -23.09 18.03 0.11
N THR A 77 -24.38 17.94 0.49
CA THR A 77 -25.33 19.07 0.39
C THR A 77 -24.96 20.28 1.27
N SER A 78 -24.10 20.11 2.28
CA SER A 78 -23.67 21.22 3.16
C SER A 78 -22.51 22.03 2.57
N GLU A 79 -21.49 21.37 2.00
CA GLU A 79 -20.20 22.01 1.69
C GLU A 79 -19.74 21.91 0.23
N TYR A 80 -20.38 21.09 -0.62
CA TYR A 80 -19.84 20.77 -1.97
C TYR A 80 -20.57 21.52 -3.09
N HIS A 81 -19.81 22.07 -4.04
CA HIS A 81 -20.37 22.82 -5.16
C HIS A 81 -21.17 21.93 -6.13
N ASP A 82 -20.61 20.78 -6.52
CA ASP A 82 -21.21 19.84 -7.47
C ASP A 82 -21.69 18.54 -6.76
N VAL A 83 -22.65 18.69 -5.86
CA VAL A 83 -23.24 17.62 -5.02
C VAL A 83 -23.56 16.36 -5.84
N ASN A 84 -24.31 16.49 -6.93
CA ASN A 84 -24.78 15.36 -7.73
C ASN A 84 -23.65 14.59 -8.41
N ARG A 85 -22.62 15.28 -8.93
CA ARG A 85 -21.47 14.64 -9.56
C ARG A 85 -20.60 13.94 -8.52
N THR A 86 -20.32 14.62 -7.41
CA THR A 86 -19.54 14.05 -6.30
C THR A 86 -20.20 12.81 -5.71
N TYR A 87 -21.52 12.86 -5.50
CA TYR A 87 -22.31 11.71 -5.01
C TYR A 87 -22.21 10.51 -5.94
N ASN A 88 -22.41 10.69 -7.25
CA ASN A 88 -22.39 9.59 -8.22
C ASN A 88 -21.01 8.95 -8.35
N ASP A 89 -19.94 9.75 -8.45
CA ASP A 89 -18.57 9.25 -8.61
C ASP A 89 -18.12 8.48 -7.35
N VAL A 90 -18.44 8.99 -6.17
CA VAL A 90 -18.13 8.33 -4.89
C VAL A 90 -18.96 7.07 -4.68
N ALA A 91 -20.27 7.09 -4.97
CA ALA A 91 -21.12 5.90 -4.86
C ALA A 91 -20.65 4.76 -5.79
N GLN A 92 -20.23 5.09 -7.02
CA GLN A 92 -19.62 4.12 -7.94
C GLN A 92 -18.29 3.57 -7.40
N ALA A 93 -17.40 4.43 -6.91
CA ALA A 93 -16.13 4.00 -6.31
C ALA A 93 -16.33 3.07 -5.09
N LEU A 94 -17.27 3.39 -4.21
CA LEU A 94 -17.62 2.54 -3.04
C LEU A 94 -18.23 1.20 -3.46
N SER A 95 -19.03 1.18 -4.54
CA SER A 95 -19.62 -0.06 -5.06
C SER A 95 -18.58 -0.99 -5.72
N GLN A 96 -17.53 -0.43 -6.34
CA GLN A 96 -16.45 -1.21 -6.97
C GLN A 96 -15.36 -1.61 -5.97
N TYR A 97 -15.15 -0.82 -4.91
CA TYR A 97 -14.19 -1.10 -3.85
C TYR A 97 -14.85 -1.09 -2.46
N PRO A 98 -15.61 -2.14 -2.07
CA PRO A 98 -16.30 -2.21 -0.76
C PRO A 98 -15.37 -2.23 0.48
N SER A 99 -14.05 -2.22 0.28
CA SER A 99 -13.05 -2.03 1.33
C SER A 99 -12.57 -0.59 1.48
N LEU A 100 -13.18 0.37 0.77
CA LEU A 100 -13.15 1.79 1.07
C LEU A 100 -14.39 2.15 1.89
N SER A 101 -14.21 2.93 2.94
CA SER A 101 -15.30 3.49 3.76
C SER A 101 -15.25 5.01 3.68
N PRO A 102 -16.37 5.70 3.43
CA PRO A 102 -16.41 7.15 3.46
C PRO A 102 -16.61 7.65 4.89
N LYS A 103 -15.99 8.77 5.22
CA LYS A 103 -16.20 9.55 6.46
C LYS A 103 -15.96 11.03 6.18
N THR A 104 -16.32 11.90 7.12
CA THR A 104 -15.79 13.27 7.16
C THR A 104 -14.60 13.33 8.11
N ASP A 105 -13.57 14.08 7.73
CA ASP A 105 -12.34 14.24 8.51
C ASP A 105 -11.66 15.58 8.15
N VAL A 106 -10.72 16.05 8.97
CA VAL A 106 -10.06 17.35 8.77
C VAL A 106 -8.77 17.18 7.97
N HIS A 107 -8.76 17.67 6.73
CA HIS A 107 -7.55 17.81 5.94
C HIS A 107 -6.84 19.12 6.32
N THR A 108 -5.50 19.12 6.29
CA THR A 108 -4.67 20.33 6.40
C THR A 108 -3.82 20.44 5.14
N PHE A 109 -3.92 21.58 4.46
CA PHE A 109 -3.29 21.84 3.19
C PHE A 109 -1.84 22.36 3.36
N PRO A 110 -1.00 22.33 2.31
CA PRO A 110 0.38 22.80 2.38
C PRO A 110 0.56 24.30 2.69
N ASP A 111 -0.49 25.11 2.60
CA ASP A 111 -0.50 26.52 2.99
C ASP A 111 -0.78 26.74 4.50
N GLY A 112 -1.07 25.66 5.24
CA GLY A 112 -1.44 25.70 6.66
C GLY A 112 -2.92 25.91 6.94
N SER A 113 -3.78 26.01 5.91
CA SER A 113 -5.23 26.01 6.07
C SER A 113 -5.76 24.60 6.37
N SER A 114 -6.92 24.50 7.02
CA SER A 114 -7.58 23.23 7.32
C SER A 114 -9.07 23.27 6.96
N ALA A 115 -9.60 22.17 6.41
CA ALA A 115 -11.00 22.03 6.03
C ALA A 115 -11.57 20.66 6.41
N LEU A 116 -12.86 20.61 6.74
CA LEU A 116 -13.60 19.36 6.91
C LEU A 116 -13.99 18.83 5.52
N LEU A 117 -13.38 17.73 5.10
CA LEU A 117 -13.59 17.12 3.79
C LEU A 117 -14.19 15.71 3.91
N LEU A 118 -14.83 15.26 2.83
CA LEU A 118 -15.10 13.86 2.58
C LEU A 118 -13.79 13.11 2.33
N HIS A 119 -13.55 12.08 3.15
CA HIS A 119 -12.37 11.22 3.12
C HIS A 119 -12.81 9.77 2.89
N LEU A 120 -12.38 9.19 1.77
CA LEU A 120 -12.51 7.76 1.50
C LEU A 120 -11.25 7.06 2.04
N SER A 121 -11.41 6.21 3.06
CA SER A 121 -10.31 5.54 3.75
C SER A 121 -10.48 4.03 3.65
N GLY A 122 -9.43 3.30 3.30
CA GLY A 122 -9.51 1.84 3.25
C GLY A 122 -8.37 1.18 2.49
N THR A 123 -8.69 0.14 1.72
CA THR A 123 -7.71 -0.54 0.84
C THR A 123 -8.23 -0.77 -0.57
N ILE A 124 -7.32 -0.80 -1.55
CA ILE A 124 -7.59 -1.32 -2.91
C ILE A 124 -6.87 -2.65 -3.16
N PRO A 125 -7.52 -3.65 -3.80
CA PRO A 125 -6.89 -4.92 -4.16
C PRO A 125 -6.04 -4.76 -5.43
N VAL A 126 -4.83 -5.31 -5.43
CA VAL A 126 -3.88 -5.21 -6.56
C VAL A 126 -3.17 -6.55 -6.77
N LEU A 127 -3.21 -7.05 -8.01
CA LEU A 127 -2.50 -8.27 -8.40
C LEU A 127 -1.02 -7.94 -8.65
N PHE A 128 -0.13 -8.47 -7.81
CA PHE A 128 1.31 -8.33 -7.94
C PHE A 128 1.99 -9.69 -7.84
N ARG A 129 2.81 -10.05 -8.83
CA ARG A 129 3.56 -11.34 -8.90
C ARG A 129 2.70 -12.60 -8.67
N GLY A 130 1.43 -12.57 -9.11
CA GLY A 130 0.50 -13.70 -9.00
C GLY A 130 -0.31 -13.77 -7.69
N ALA A 131 -0.11 -12.83 -6.75
CA ALA A 131 -0.91 -12.74 -5.53
C ALA A 131 -1.63 -11.37 -5.43
N THR A 132 -2.83 -11.36 -4.85
CA THR A 132 -3.61 -10.13 -4.65
C THR A 132 -3.27 -9.52 -3.29
N TYR A 133 -2.53 -8.42 -3.32
CA TYR A 133 -2.24 -7.59 -2.14
C TYR A 133 -3.36 -6.57 -1.94
N ARG A 134 -3.49 -6.03 -0.72
CA ARG A 134 -4.40 -4.90 -0.43
C ARG A 134 -3.56 -3.72 0.02
N PHE A 135 -3.48 -2.68 -0.80
CA PHE A 135 -2.71 -1.48 -0.46
C PHE A 135 -3.62 -0.45 0.23
N PRO A 136 -3.21 0.08 1.40
CA PRO A 136 -4.01 1.05 2.13
C PRO A 136 -3.93 2.43 1.46
N LEU A 137 -5.08 3.09 1.36
CA LEU A 137 -5.25 4.32 0.61
C LEU A 137 -6.23 5.25 1.32
N SER A 138 -5.88 6.54 1.31
CA SER A 138 -6.69 7.66 1.78
C SER A 138 -6.91 8.64 0.64
N ILE A 139 -8.17 8.91 0.29
CA ILE A 139 -8.56 9.84 -0.77
C ILE A 139 -9.41 10.96 -0.18
N TRP A 140 -8.96 12.20 -0.32
CA TRP A 140 -9.65 13.40 0.11
C TRP A 140 -10.31 14.05 -1.10
N VAL A 141 -11.60 14.35 -0.98
CA VAL A 141 -12.39 14.97 -2.06
C VAL A 141 -12.58 16.46 -1.71
N PRO A 142 -11.98 17.41 -2.45
CA PRO A 142 -12.13 18.84 -2.17
C PRO A 142 -13.56 19.32 -2.43
N HIS A 143 -14.00 20.40 -1.76
CA HIS A 143 -15.34 20.99 -1.93
C HIS A 143 -15.65 21.41 -3.37
N ALA A 144 -14.61 21.74 -4.15
CA ALA A 144 -14.69 22.08 -5.56
C ALA A 144 -14.53 20.87 -6.51
N TYR A 145 -14.56 19.63 -6.03
CA TYR A 145 -14.72 18.45 -6.91
C TYR A 145 -16.03 18.60 -7.72
N PRO A 146 -16.04 18.31 -9.04
CA PRO A 146 -14.98 17.71 -9.85
C PRO A 146 -13.97 18.71 -10.44
N ARG A 147 -14.10 20.03 -10.26
CA ARG A 147 -13.17 21.01 -10.87
C ARG A 147 -11.75 20.85 -10.34
N GLU A 148 -11.61 20.53 -9.07
CA GLU A 148 -10.35 20.17 -8.43
C GLU A 148 -10.18 18.64 -8.33
N PRO A 149 -8.96 18.11 -8.55
CA PRO A 149 -8.68 16.68 -8.40
C PRO A 149 -8.77 16.21 -6.94
N PRO A 150 -9.09 14.93 -6.69
CA PRO A 150 -8.97 14.34 -5.37
C PRO A 150 -7.48 14.22 -4.97
N LEU A 151 -7.18 14.51 -3.69
CA LEU A 151 -5.83 14.28 -3.13
C LEU A 151 -5.75 12.84 -2.61
N ALA A 152 -4.71 12.09 -2.95
CA ALA A 152 -4.56 10.71 -2.51
C ALA A 152 -3.22 10.45 -1.82
N TYR A 153 -3.27 9.63 -0.77
CA TYR A 153 -2.14 9.26 0.06
C TYR A 153 -2.16 7.75 0.36
N VAL A 154 -1.01 7.10 0.23
CA VAL A 154 -0.78 5.72 0.63
C VAL A 154 -0.46 5.70 2.12
N THR A 155 -1.32 5.09 2.92
CA THR A 155 -1.28 5.17 4.40
C THR A 155 -0.86 3.85 5.02
N PRO A 156 0.46 3.58 5.21
CA PRO A 156 0.95 2.30 5.71
C PRO A 156 0.46 1.99 7.13
N THR A 157 0.21 0.71 7.41
CA THR A 157 0.06 0.20 8.78
C THR A 157 1.43 0.10 9.48
N ASP A 158 1.47 -0.14 10.79
CA ASP A 158 2.71 -0.26 11.57
C ASP A 158 3.67 -1.31 11.00
N SER A 159 3.13 -2.40 10.48
CA SER A 159 3.82 -3.49 9.77
C SER A 159 4.33 -3.13 8.37
N MET A 160 4.18 -1.88 7.93
CA MET A 160 4.56 -1.38 6.60
C MET A 160 5.42 -0.11 6.70
N VAL A 161 6.04 0.23 5.57
CA VAL A 161 6.73 1.51 5.32
C VAL A 161 6.37 1.95 3.89
N VAL A 162 6.15 3.25 3.66
CA VAL A 162 6.03 3.79 2.29
C VAL A 162 7.30 3.46 1.51
N ARG A 163 7.14 3.04 0.25
CA ARG A 163 8.22 2.98 -0.73
C ARG A 163 8.06 4.16 -1.68
N PRO A 164 8.94 5.18 -1.60
CA PRO A 164 8.97 6.25 -2.59
C PRO A 164 9.28 5.67 -3.97
N GLY A 165 8.71 6.26 -5.01
CA GLY A 165 8.82 5.79 -6.39
C GLY A 165 8.41 6.86 -7.39
N GLN A 166 8.10 6.47 -8.64
CA GLN A 166 7.71 7.44 -9.68
C GLN A 166 6.39 8.15 -9.37
N HIS A 167 5.52 7.51 -8.58
CA HIS A 167 4.13 7.92 -8.36
C HIS A 167 3.76 8.19 -6.90
N VAL A 168 4.70 8.02 -5.96
CA VAL A 168 4.46 8.13 -4.52
C VAL A 168 5.70 8.76 -3.86
N ASP A 169 5.52 9.80 -3.06
CA ASP A 169 6.61 10.46 -2.33
C ASP A 169 6.89 9.83 -0.95
N PRO A 170 7.91 10.28 -0.19
CA PRO A 170 8.20 9.75 1.16
C PRO A 170 7.09 9.95 2.21
N GLN A 171 6.19 10.90 1.97
CA GLN A 171 5.02 11.19 2.81
C GLN A 171 3.82 10.30 2.42
N GLY A 172 3.93 9.55 1.32
CA GLY A 172 2.88 8.70 0.78
C GLY A 172 1.95 9.41 -0.19
N GLN A 173 2.15 10.71 -0.49
CA GLN A 173 1.28 11.44 -1.42
C GLN A 173 1.45 10.91 -2.84
N VAL A 174 0.33 10.74 -3.54
CA VAL A 174 0.26 10.09 -4.85
C VAL A 174 0.23 11.12 -5.97
N TYR A 175 1.12 10.94 -6.94
CA TYR A 175 1.24 11.81 -8.13
C TYR A 175 1.06 10.98 -9.41
N HIS A 176 0.17 11.42 -10.29
CA HIS A 176 -0.07 10.77 -11.57
C HIS A 176 -0.40 11.82 -12.66
N PRO A 177 0.03 11.65 -13.92
CA PRO A 177 -0.33 12.56 -15.01
C PRO A 177 -1.84 12.77 -15.19
N TYR A 178 -2.66 11.81 -14.76
CA TYR A 178 -4.12 11.91 -14.72
C TYR A 178 -4.64 12.99 -13.74
N LEU A 179 -3.98 13.17 -12.59
CA LEU A 179 -4.29 14.25 -11.65
C LEU A 179 -3.79 15.61 -12.19
N VAL A 180 -2.64 15.63 -12.85
CA VAL A 180 -2.08 16.85 -13.49
C VAL A 180 -2.95 17.34 -14.64
N GLY A 181 -3.48 16.43 -15.46
CA GLY A 181 -4.41 16.74 -16.54
C GLY A 181 -5.86 16.95 -16.08
N TRP A 182 -6.18 16.75 -14.80
CA TRP A 182 -7.55 16.69 -14.29
C TRP A 182 -8.35 17.96 -14.59
N SER A 183 -7.78 19.15 -14.37
CA SER A 183 -8.47 20.43 -14.61
C SER A 183 -8.88 20.64 -16.08
N THR A 184 -8.24 19.95 -17.02
CA THR A 184 -8.56 19.99 -18.47
C THR A 184 -9.67 18.99 -18.85
N PHE A 185 -9.80 17.88 -18.10
CA PHE A 185 -10.69 16.76 -18.41
C PHE A 185 -11.70 16.46 -17.27
N TRP A 186 -11.91 17.41 -16.36
CA TRP A 186 -12.75 17.29 -15.16
C TRP A 186 -14.18 16.79 -15.47
N ASP A 187 -14.69 17.08 -16.66
CA ASP A 187 -15.99 16.64 -17.14
C ASP A 187 -16.06 15.11 -17.28
N LYS A 188 -14.93 14.47 -17.61
CA LYS A 188 -14.77 13.03 -17.84
C LYS A 188 -13.99 12.31 -16.74
N SER A 189 -13.15 13.01 -15.97
CA SER A 189 -12.31 12.38 -14.94
C SER A 189 -13.10 11.98 -13.70
N THR A 190 -12.90 10.75 -13.21
CA THR A 190 -13.60 10.22 -12.02
C THR A 190 -12.63 9.62 -11.00
N ILE A 191 -13.09 9.53 -9.74
CA ILE A 191 -12.38 8.80 -8.68
C ILE A 191 -12.25 7.31 -9.02
N LEU A 192 -13.23 6.72 -9.71
CA LEU A 192 -13.23 5.30 -10.10
C LEU A 192 -12.12 5.00 -11.13
N ASP A 193 -12.01 5.81 -12.18
CA ASP A 193 -10.94 5.68 -13.18
C ASP A 193 -9.56 5.89 -12.55
N PHE A 194 -9.43 6.87 -11.65
CA PHE A 194 -8.20 7.09 -10.90
C PHE A 194 -7.81 5.88 -10.05
N LEU A 195 -8.77 5.24 -9.36
CA LEU A 195 -8.53 4.01 -8.60
C LEU A 195 -8.07 2.84 -9.49
N ALA A 196 -8.69 2.66 -10.65
CA ALA A 196 -8.26 1.65 -11.64
C ALA A 196 -6.84 1.92 -12.17
N ILE A 197 -6.50 3.19 -12.40
CA ILE A 197 -5.14 3.64 -12.74
C ILE A 197 -4.17 3.29 -11.61
N LEU A 198 -4.50 3.54 -10.34
CA LEU A 198 -3.64 3.19 -9.20
C LEU A 198 -3.42 1.68 -9.07
N GLN A 199 -4.42 0.84 -9.36
CA GLN A 199 -4.19 -0.61 -9.44
C GLN A 199 -3.15 -0.96 -10.52
N GLY A 200 -3.21 -0.32 -11.69
CA GLY A 200 -2.26 -0.50 -12.79
C GLY A 200 -0.85 0.05 -12.53
N VAL A 201 -0.72 1.06 -11.66
CA VAL A 201 0.57 1.58 -11.16
C VAL A 201 1.15 0.64 -10.10
N PHE A 202 0.38 0.31 -9.07
CA PHE A 202 0.83 -0.50 -7.93
C PHE A 202 1.11 -1.97 -8.29
N ALA A 203 0.53 -2.48 -9.39
CA ALA A 203 0.87 -3.77 -9.97
C ALA A 203 2.28 -3.81 -10.61
N LYS A 204 2.89 -2.64 -10.89
CA LYS A 204 4.26 -2.50 -11.40
C LYS A 204 5.23 -2.11 -10.29
N GLU A 205 4.86 -1.08 -9.52
CA GLU A 205 5.62 -0.57 -8.37
C GLU A 205 4.75 -0.55 -7.11
N PRO A 206 4.86 -1.58 -6.24
CA PRO A 206 4.16 -1.58 -4.95
C PRO A 206 4.55 -0.37 -4.10
N PRO A 207 3.59 0.41 -3.58
CA PRO A 207 3.86 1.70 -2.92
C PRO A 207 4.22 1.56 -1.44
N VAL A 208 4.19 0.33 -0.90
CA VAL A 208 4.61 -0.02 0.45
C VAL A 208 5.43 -1.30 0.43
N VAL A 209 6.31 -1.43 1.42
CA VAL A 209 7.02 -2.68 1.73
C VAL A 209 6.71 -3.11 3.16
N ALA A 210 6.74 -4.42 3.41
CA ALA A 210 6.60 -4.95 4.76
C ALA A 210 7.82 -4.57 5.61
N ARG A 211 7.57 -3.91 6.75
CA ARG A 211 8.59 -3.59 7.75
C ARG A 211 9.18 -4.90 8.27
N GLN A 212 10.45 -5.14 8.00
CA GLN A 212 11.14 -6.28 8.58
C GLN A 212 11.20 -6.10 10.11
N PRO A 213 10.87 -7.12 10.92
CA PRO A 213 11.24 -7.13 12.33
C PRO A 213 12.76 -6.93 12.40
N GLY A 214 13.21 -5.95 13.18
CA GLY A 214 14.62 -5.61 13.24
C GLY A 214 15.44 -6.82 13.69
N ALA A 215 16.45 -7.21 12.90
CA ALA A 215 17.51 -8.05 13.41
C ALA A 215 18.12 -7.34 14.64
N PRO A 216 18.43 -8.06 15.73
CA PRO A 216 18.99 -7.43 16.93
C PRO A 216 20.26 -6.68 16.54
N LEU A 217 20.36 -5.41 16.94
CA LEU A 217 21.58 -4.64 16.73
C LEU A 217 22.74 -5.40 17.39
N PRO A 218 23.90 -5.53 16.72
CA PRO A 218 25.09 -6.06 17.37
C PRO A 218 25.37 -5.20 18.60
N ASN A 219 25.33 -5.81 19.78
CA ASN A 219 25.40 -5.09 21.04
C ASN A 219 26.74 -4.34 21.12
N HIS A 220 26.71 -3.02 20.99
CA HIS A 220 27.90 -2.18 21.01
C HIS A 220 28.52 -2.22 22.41
N THR A 221 29.42 -3.17 22.63
CA THR A 221 30.31 -3.13 23.78
C THR A 221 31.12 -1.83 23.72
N PRO A 222 31.16 -1.02 24.79
CA PRO A 222 31.88 0.24 24.77
C PRO A 222 33.38 -0.04 24.66
N THR A 223 33.95 0.20 23.47
CA THR A 223 35.40 0.17 23.28
C THR A 223 36.04 1.23 24.19
N PRO A 224 37.03 0.86 25.01
CA PRO A 224 37.71 1.83 25.87
C PRO A 224 38.44 2.89 25.02
N PRO A 225 38.62 4.12 25.55
CA PRO A 225 39.23 5.21 24.80
C PRO A 225 40.71 4.90 24.46
N PRO A 226 41.24 5.42 23.33
CA PRO A 226 42.64 5.22 22.96
C PRO A 226 43.61 5.80 23.99
N VAL A 227 44.60 5.01 24.40
CA VAL A 227 45.69 5.48 25.26
C VAL A 227 46.71 6.27 24.42
N PRO A 228 47.15 7.46 24.86
CA PRO A 228 48.13 8.26 24.11
C PRO A 228 49.54 7.61 24.12
N PRO A 229 50.36 7.82 23.07
CA PRO A 229 51.69 7.24 22.97
C PRO A 229 52.69 7.88 23.95
N PRO A 230 53.66 7.11 24.49
CA PRO A 230 54.72 7.65 25.35
C PRO A 230 55.76 8.46 24.54
N PRO A 231 56.45 9.44 25.17
CA PRO A 231 57.45 10.27 24.50
C PRO A 231 58.75 9.49 24.19
N PRO A 232 59.41 9.75 23.04
CA PRO A 232 60.65 9.08 22.68
C PRO A 232 61.88 9.79 23.28
N GLY A 233 62.65 9.11 24.13
CA GLY A 233 63.96 9.63 24.53
C GLY A 233 64.58 9.04 25.80
N LEU A 234 65.26 7.90 25.67
CA LEU A 234 66.60 7.63 26.23
C LEU A 234 67.06 6.24 25.78
N ALA A 235 68.31 6.15 25.28
CA ALA A 235 68.88 4.92 24.71
C ALA A 235 69.98 4.33 25.60
N GLN A 236 70.55 3.19 25.17
CA GLN A 236 71.56 2.35 25.86
C GLN A 236 70.92 1.44 26.94
N ARG A 237 71.39 0.20 27.19
CA ARG A 237 72.66 -0.48 26.81
C ARG A 237 72.49 -2.02 26.80
N PRO A 238 73.16 -2.80 25.93
CA PRO A 238 73.33 -4.26 26.08
C PRO A 238 74.39 -4.61 27.17
N PRO A 239 74.63 -5.88 27.60
CA PRO A 239 74.36 -7.16 26.90
C PRO A 239 73.88 -8.33 27.81
N SER A 240 74.15 -9.57 27.35
CA SER A 240 74.16 -10.87 28.08
C SER A 240 72.88 -11.70 28.06
N ALA A 241 73.05 -13.03 28.15
CA ALA A 241 72.06 -14.03 27.74
C ALA A 241 71.76 -15.09 28.81
N ALA A 242 70.52 -15.58 28.82
CA ALA A 242 70.10 -16.84 29.45
C ALA A 242 68.81 -17.38 28.79
N ARG A 243 68.54 -18.67 29.01
CA ARG A 243 67.39 -19.52 28.59
C ARG A 243 67.18 -20.52 29.77
N PRO A 244 66.16 -21.41 29.82
CA PRO A 244 64.77 -21.44 29.32
C PRO A 244 63.78 -21.07 30.47
N PRO A 245 62.51 -21.52 30.59
CA PRO A 245 61.65 -22.38 29.73
C PRO A 245 60.31 -21.73 29.30
N ALA A 246 59.48 -22.50 28.59
CA ALA A 246 58.13 -22.14 28.17
C ALA A 246 57.07 -23.00 28.89
N PRO A 247 55.83 -22.52 29.00
CA PRO A 247 54.64 -23.36 29.15
C PRO A 247 53.65 -23.20 27.98
N GLU A 248 53.47 -24.31 27.28
CA GLU A 248 52.23 -24.88 26.68
C GLU A 248 51.21 -24.02 25.90
N ASP A 249 50.98 -24.49 24.67
CA ASP A 249 49.86 -24.19 23.76
C ASP A 249 48.50 -24.52 24.40
N THR A 250 47.49 -23.67 24.15
CA THR A 250 46.06 -24.02 24.32
C THR A 250 45.20 -23.46 23.18
N ARG A 251 45.45 -23.91 21.96
CA ARG A 251 44.45 -23.79 20.87
C ARG A 251 43.27 -24.75 21.11
N PRO A 252 42.01 -24.35 20.83
CA PRO A 252 40.87 -25.26 20.86
C PRO A 252 40.98 -26.31 19.74
N PRO A 253 40.48 -27.55 19.97
CA PRO A 253 40.62 -28.65 19.02
C PRO A 253 39.66 -28.53 17.80
N PRO A 254 40.06 -29.05 16.62
CA PRO A 254 39.17 -29.14 15.45
C PRO A 254 38.15 -30.29 15.58
N PRO A 255 37.01 -30.23 14.85
CA PRO A 255 35.99 -31.27 14.86
C PRO A 255 36.41 -32.56 14.12
N PRO A 256 35.84 -33.73 14.46
CA PRO A 256 36.27 -35.03 13.93
C PRO A 256 35.79 -35.32 12.48
N PRO A 257 36.53 -36.14 11.70
CA PRO A 257 36.12 -36.53 10.34
C PRO A 257 35.02 -37.60 10.30
N LYS A 258 34.26 -37.66 9.20
CA LYS A 258 33.39 -38.80 8.86
C LYS A 258 34.20 -39.94 8.24
N PRO A 259 33.95 -41.22 8.56
CA PRO A 259 34.58 -42.36 7.88
C PRO A 259 33.98 -42.62 6.48
N GLY A 260 34.81 -43.02 5.51
CA GLY A 260 34.35 -43.81 4.35
C GLY A 260 34.57 -43.24 2.94
N ALA A 261 35.81 -43.23 2.45
CA ALA A 261 36.15 -43.31 1.01
C ALA A 261 37.62 -43.76 0.84
N PRO A 262 37.98 -44.59 -0.17
CA PRO A 262 39.35 -45.06 -0.38
C PRO A 262 40.22 -44.08 -1.18
N THR A 263 41.54 -44.26 -1.04
CA THR A 263 42.62 -43.41 -1.54
C THR A 263 42.75 -43.35 -3.07
N GLN A 264 43.03 -42.16 -3.62
CA GLN A 264 43.89 -42.01 -4.81
C GLN A 264 44.99 -40.98 -4.53
N GLN A 265 46.19 -41.24 -5.06
CA GLN A 265 47.36 -40.39 -4.97
C GLN A 265 47.64 -39.74 -6.33
N GLN A 266 48.03 -38.46 -6.36
CA GLN A 266 49.05 -37.95 -7.28
C GLN A 266 49.65 -36.63 -6.76
N PRO A 267 50.90 -36.26 -7.14
CA PRO A 267 51.68 -35.24 -6.44
C PRO A 267 51.65 -33.84 -7.10
N SER A 268 51.98 -32.82 -6.31
CA SER A 268 52.32 -31.47 -6.78
C SER A 268 53.70 -31.42 -7.46
N PRO A 269 53.91 -30.42 -8.34
CA PRO A 269 54.92 -29.40 -8.00
C PRO A 269 54.36 -27.96 -8.10
N ALA A 270 55.19 -26.97 -7.78
CA ALA A 270 54.82 -25.56 -7.59
C ALA A 270 55.35 -24.64 -8.74
N PRO A 271 55.59 -23.32 -8.55
CA PRO A 271 54.58 -22.28 -8.78
C PRO A 271 54.98 -21.24 -9.84
N VAL A 272 53.99 -20.54 -10.43
CA VAL A 272 54.21 -19.41 -11.36
C VAL A 272 53.25 -18.24 -11.02
N GLN A 273 53.64 -17.02 -11.40
CA GLN A 273 53.02 -15.75 -10.99
C GLN A 273 52.06 -15.17 -12.07
N GLN A 274 51.45 -14.03 -11.70
CA GLN A 274 50.97 -12.91 -12.53
C GLN A 274 49.55 -12.90 -13.15
N ALA A 275 49.05 -11.64 -13.19
CA ALA A 275 48.00 -11.06 -14.03
C ALA A 275 46.53 -11.51 -13.86
N GLY A 276 45.64 -10.51 -13.83
CA GLY A 276 44.19 -10.68 -13.94
C GLY A 276 43.70 -10.66 -15.40
N PRO A 277 42.40 -10.93 -15.64
CA PRO A 277 41.84 -11.06 -16.98
C PRO A 277 41.76 -9.72 -17.75
N PRO A 278 41.92 -9.73 -19.09
CA PRO A 278 41.95 -8.52 -19.92
C PRO A 278 40.55 -8.00 -20.31
N VAL A 279 40.51 -6.73 -20.74
CA VAL A 279 39.32 -6.02 -21.26
C VAL A 279 39.37 -5.98 -22.80
N PRO A 280 38.24 -6.15 -23.52
CA PRO A 280 38.22 -6.14 -25.00
C PRO A 280 38.44 -4.73 -25.61
N PRO A 281 38.96 -4.63 -26.85
CA PRO A 281 39.29 -3.36 -27.51
C PRO A 281 38.09 -2.70 -28.23
N PRO A 282 38.10 -1.37 -28.42
CA PRO A 282 37.09 -0.64 -29.21
C PRO A 282 37.35 -0.68 -30.73
N PRO A 283 36.31 -0.48 -31.57
CA PRO A 283 36.44 -0.52 -33.04
C PRO A 283 37.04 0.77 -33.66
N PRO A 284 37.58 0.71 -34.90
CA PRO A 284 38.29 1.83 -35.52
C PRO A 284 37.37 2.89 -36.17
N LYS A 285 37.89 4.11 -36.33
CA LYS A 285 37.27 5.15 -37.18
C LYS A 285 37.51 4.84 -38.65
N VAL A 286 36.46 4.85 -39.47
CA VAL A 286 36.56 4.76 -40.94
C VAL A 286 36.51 6.16 -41.53
N GLY A 287 37.49 6.51 -42.36
CA GLY A 287 37.50 7.75 -43.15
C GLY A 287 36.66 7.62 -44.42
N GLY A 288 36.14 8.74 -44.94
CA GLY A 288 35.37 8.75 -46.18
C GLY A 288 36.23 8.62 -47.45
N PRO A 289 35.67 8.16 -48.57
CA PRO A 289 36.32 8.19 -49.89
C PRO A 289 36.18 9.59 -50.56
N PRO A 290 36.99 9.89 -51.60
CA PRO A 290 37.06 11.22 -52.21
C PRO A 290 36.28 11.35 -53.54
N ASN A 291 36.24 12.60 -54.04
CA ASN A 291 35.88 13.06 -55.39
C ASN A 291 34.37 13.04 -55.74
#